data_AF-A0A9D5BST4-F1
#
_entry.id   AF-A0A9D5BST4-F1
#
_cell.length_a   1.000
_cell.length_b   1.000
_cell.length_c   1.000
_cell.angle_alpha   90.00
_cell.angle_beta   90.00
_cell.angle_gamma   90.00
#
_symmetry.space_group_name_H-M   'P 1'
#
loop_
_entity.id
_entity.type
_entity.pdbx_description
1 polymer ?
#
loop_
_entity_poly.entity_id
_entity_poly.type
_entity_poly.pdbx_seq_one_letter_code
_entity_poly.pdbx_strand_id
1 'polypeptide(L)'
;MLPNVNPEVVAEMFKFGYIQTIYPSSNLQELTYLPSKVKDAVRLFREGTKTTTDIYLQVISAGPDWEGVEFFPAQHLVQIGISKPREPMKNLWYQKYPDNLNKAYVEDRRISGLKAIYDRHTAILSNRNTWTYPFSPSIAVISIENRTMNIASIGKIRNELLRISTNSIPSSQETKKKLCKLLRYDKTKCGLCHTNNANSQEKEDIEAPILL
;
A
#
# COMPACT_ATOMS: atom_id res chain seq x y z
N MET A 1 7.31 -23.54 11.69
CA MET A 1 8.72 -23.19 11.39
C MET A 1 8.99 -23.59 9.96
N LEU A 2 9.55 -22.70 9.12
CA LEU A 2 10.17 -23.07 7.83
C LEU A 2 11.31 -22.08 7.53
N PRO A 3 12.57 -22.32 7.95
CA PRO A 3 13.73 -21.77 7.23
C PRO A 3 13.62 -22.12 5.74
N ASN A 4 14.03 -21.19 4.87
CA ASN A 4 13.96 -21.36 3.42
C ASN A 4 12.52 -21.49 2.89
N VAL A 5 11.65 -20.54 3.25
CA VAL A 5 10.33 -20.45 2.59
C VAL A 5 10.57 -20.36 1.09
N ASN A 6 9.88 -21.22 0.33
CA ASN A 6 10.03 -21.26 -1.13
C ASN A 6 9.88 -19.82 -1.69
N PRO A 7 10.90 -19.27 -2.37
CA PRO A 7 10.84 -17.91 -2.91
C PRO A 7 9.66 -17.68 -3.86
N GLU A 8 9.17 -18.72 -4.52
CA GLU A 8 7.98 -18.66 -5.38
C GLU A 8 6.72 -18.37 -4.57
N VAL A 9 6.57 -19.02 -3.41
CA VAL A 9 5.46 -18.78 -2.48
C VAL A 9 5.54 -17.36 -1.94
N VAL A 10 6.73 -16.86 -1.63
CA VAL A 10 6.93 -15.46 -1.20
C VAL A 10 6.51 -14.51 -2.32
N ALA A 11 6.91 -14.75 -3.56
CA ALA A 11 6.53 -13.90 -4.68
C ALA A 11 5.04 -13.93 -4.98
N GLU A 12 4.39 -15.09 -4.89
CA GLU A 12 2.94 -15.22 -5.07
C GLU A 12 2.17 -14.46 -3.98
N MET A 13 2.54 -14.68 -2.71
CA MET A 13 1.94 -13.98 -1.58
C MET A 13 2.17 -12.47 -1.67
N PHE A 14 3.34 -12.03 -2.15
CA PHE A 14 3.63 -10.63 -2.39
C PHE A 14 2.73 -10.08 -3.49
N LYS A 15 2.67 -10.74 -4.67
CA LYS A 15 1.85 -10.34 -5.82
C LYS A 15 0.39 -10.14 -5.46
N PHE A 16 -0.15 -11.00 -4.59
CA PHE A 16 -1.53 -10.90 -4.14
C PHE A 16 -1.72 -10.06 -2.87
N GLY A 17 -0.64 -9.53 -2.27
CA GLY A 17 -0.67 -8.63 -1.11
C GLY A 17 -0.96 -9.29 0.24
N TYR A 18 -0.62 -10.56 0.41
CA TYR A 18 -0.86 -11.32 1.65
C TYR A 18 0.33 -11.34 2.61
N ILE A 19 1.51 -10.90 2.15
CA ILE A 19 2.68 -10.76 3.02
C ILE A 19 2.52 -9.58 3.96
N GLN A 20 2.80 -9.81 5.24
CA GLN A 20 2.90 -8.79 6.28
C GLN A 20 4.36 -8.53 6.68
N THR A 21 5.18 -9.58 6.81
CA THR A 21 6.59 -9.42 7.15
C THR A 21 7.44 -10.55 6.60
N ILE A 22 8.59 -10.22 6.03
CA ILE A 22 9.61 -11.16 5.57
C ILE A 22 10.86 -10.97 6.43
N TYR A 23 11.36 -12.06 6.99
CA TYR A 23 12.69 -12.13 7.60
C TYR A 23 13.56 -12.95 6.64
N PRO A 24 14.24 -12.29 5.69
CA PRO A 24 15.03 -13.01 4.71
C PRO A 24 16.22 -13.68 5.39
N SER A 25 16.59 -14.84 4.87
CA SER A 25 17.82 -15.52 5.24
C SER A 25 19.04 -14.70 4.82
N SER A 26 20.21 -15.00 5.37
CA SER A 26 21.45 -14.26 5.08
C SER A 26 21.81 -14.22 3.57
N ASN A 27 21.43 -15.27 2.84
CA ASN A 27 21.57 -15.40 1.38
C ASN A 27 20.47 -14.69 0.57
N LEU A 28 19.47 -14.10 1.24
CA LEU A 28 18.32 -13.38 0.66
C LEU A 28 17.46 -14.20 -0.32
N GLN A 29 17.50 -15.53 -0.25
CA GLN A 29 16.81 -16.39 -1.22
C GLN A 29 15.29 -16.09 -1.29
N GLU A 30 14.65 -15.72 -0.18
CA GLU A 30 13.21 -15.42 -0.11
C GLU A 30 12.85 -14.22 -0.99
N LEU A 31 13.81 -13.35 -1.28
CA LEU A 31 13.62 -12.15 -2.08
C LEU A 31 13.84 -12.39 -3.58
N THR A 32 14.28 -13.59 -4.00
CA THR A 32 14.75 -13.91 -5.37
C THR A 32 13.77 -13.44 -6.45
N TYR A 33 12.49 -13.80 -6.29
CA TYR A 33 11.42 -13.51 -7.27
C TYR A 33 10.62 -12.23 -6.94
N LEU A 34 11.03 -11.45 -5.94
CA LEU A 34 10.43 -10.14 -5.69
C LEU A 34 10.86 -9.12 -6.76
N PRO A 35 10.07 -8.05 -6.95
CA PRO A 35 10.39 -6.98 -7.89
C PRO A 35 11.79 -6.40 -7.65
N SER A 36 12.51 -6.07 -8.73
CA SER A 36 13.88 -5.55 -8.67
C SER A 36 14.03 -4.36 -7.73
N LYS A 37 13.04 -3.46 -7.68
CA LYS A 37 13.00 -2.30 -6.77
C LYS A 37 13.13 -2.69 -5.29
N VAL A 38 12.51 -3.79 -4.87
CA VAL A 38 12.61 -4.29 -3.49
C VAL A 38 14.01 -4.85 -3.25
N LYS A 39 14.54 -5.65 -4.19
CA LYS A 39 15.89 -6.22 -4.10
C LYS A 39 16.98 -5.14 -4.09
N ASP A 40 16.87 -4.14 -4.96
CA ASP A 40 17.79 -3.01 -5.03
C ASP A 40 17.76 -2.18 -3.75
N ALA A 41 16.58 -1.93 -3.19
CA ALA A 41 16.44 -1.22 -1.93
C ALA A 41 17.08 -1.97 -0.76
N VAL A 42 16.89 -3.30 -0.68
CA VAL A 42 17.54 -4.14 0.32
C VAL A 42 19.06 -4.11 0.18
N ARG A 43 19.59 -4.20 -1.04
CA ARG A 43 21.03 -4.09 -1.30
C ARG A 43 21.57 -2.74 -0.82
N LEU A 44 20.95 -1.64 -1.24
CA LEU A 44 21.35 -0.27 -0.85
C LEU A 44 21.25 -0.05 0.67
N PHE A 45 20.22 -0.60 1.31
CA PHE A 45 20.06 -0.54 2.76
C PHE A 45 21.19 -1.26 3.49
N ARG A 46 21.56 -2.48 3.06
CA ARG A 46 22.66 -3.25 3.66
C ARG A 46 24.01 -2.56 3.47
N GLU A 47 24.27 -2.03 2.27
CA GLU A 47 25.49 -1.24 1.98
C GLU A 47 25.59 0.01 2.86
N GLY A 48 24.48 0.76 2.98
CA GLY A 48 24.45 2.02 3.73
C GLY A 48 24.54 1.86 5.25
N THR A 49 24.03 0.75 5.79
CA THR A 49 24.07 0.46 7.23
C THR A 49 25.33 -0.28 7.67
N LYS A 50 26.12 -0.84 6.73
CA LYS A 50 27.30 -1.69 6.99
C LYS A 50 27.01 -2.78 8.02
N THR A 51 25.77 -3.24 8.08
CA THR A 51 25.31 -4.13 9.14
C THR A 51 25.51 -5.59 8.74
N THR A 52 26.07 -6.37 9.67
CA THR A 52 26.03 -7.84 9.62
C THR A 52 24.74 -8.38 10.25
N THR A 53 23.89 -7.50 10.78
CA THR A 53 22.68 -7.84 11.51
C THR A 53 21.56 -8.22 10.54
N ASP A 54 20.72 -9.17 10.97
CA ASP A 54 19.54 -9.57 10.22
C ASP A 54 18.61 -8.38 9.99
N ILE A 55 17.99 -8.35 8.81
CA ILE A 55 16.99 -7.34 8.44
C ILE A 55 15.60 -7.94 8.45
N TYR A 56 14.59 -7.09 8.42
CA TYR A 56 13.22 -7.48 8.12
C TYR A 56 12.62 -6.53 7.09
N LEU A 57 11.65 -7.04 6.34
CA LEU A 57 10.80 -6.26 5.44
C LEU A 57 9.37 -6.34 5.97
N GLN A 58 8.88 -5.26 6.55
CA GLN A 58 7.46 -5.13 6.86
C GLN A 58 6.72 -4.65 5.62
N VAL A 59 5.64 -5.33 5.23
CA VAL A 59 4.89 -5.05 4.02
C VAL A 59 3.46 -4.67 4.40
N ILE A 60 3.05 -3.47 4.01
CA ILE A 60 1.66 -3.02 4.07
C ILE A 60 1.13 -3.08 2.65
N SER A 61 0.07 -3.86 2.42
CA SER A 61 -0.47 -4.12 1.09
C SER A 61 -1.92 -3.72 0.99
N ALA A 62 -2.29 -3.07 -0.12
CA ALA A 62 -3.63 -3.14 -0.66
C ALA A 62 -3.69 -4.31 -1.64
N GLY A 63 -4.54 -5.30 -1.36
CA GLY A 63 -4.74 -6.45 -2.24
C GLY A 63 -5.22 -6.04 -3.64
N PRO A 64 -5.15 -6.94 -4.63
CA PRO A 64 -5.62 -6.66 -5.99
C PRO A 64 -7.13 -6.36 -6.05
N ASP A 65 -7.55 -5.82 -7.19
CA ASP A 65 -8.95 -5.53 -7.51
C ASP A 65 -9.31 -6.02 -8.91
N TRP A 66 -10.60 -6.11 -9.20
CA TRP A 66 -11.11 -6.46 -10.52
C TRP A 66 -12.38 -5.68 -10.87
N GLU A 67 -12.50 -5.29 -12.14
CA GLU A 67 -13.73 -4.73 -12.70
C GLU A 67 -14.00 -5.36 -14.07
N GLY A 68 -15.00 -6.25 -14.14
CA GLY A 68 -15.21 -7.07 -15.34
C GLY A 68 -13.99 -7.93 -15.64
N VAL A 69 -13.35 -7.69 -16.79
CA VAL A 69 -12.13 -8.38 -17.23
C VAL A 69 -10.84 -7.63 -16.83
N GLU A 70 -10.95 -6.41 -16.32
CA GLU A 70 -9.79 -5.59 -15.95
C GLU A 70 -9.24 -6.03 -14.59
N PHE A 71 -7.93 -6.25 -14.53
CA PHE A 71 -7.21 -6.61 -13.31
C PHE A 71 -6.36 -5.43 -12.82
N PHE A 72 -6.57 -5.05 -11.56
CA PHE A 72 -5.76 -4.03 -10.91
C PHE A 72 -4.80 -4.70 -9.91
N PRO A 73 -3.48 -4.54 -10.08
CA PRO A 73 -2.50 -5.20 -9.22
C PRO A 73 -2.56 -4.66 -7.78
N ALA A 74 -1.99 -5.44 -6.86
CA ALA A 74 -1.77 -5.01 -5.49
C ALA A 74 -0.86 -3.76 -5.42
N GLN A 75 -1.02 -2.98 -4.37
CA GLN A 75 -0.19 -1.82 -4.05
C GLN A 75 0.55 -2.11 -2.75
N HIS A 76 1.85 -1.81 -2.69
CA HIS A 76 2.68 -2.14 -1.54
C HIS A 76 3.45 -0.95 -1.02
N LEU A 77 3.52 -0.84 0.30
CA LEU A 77 4.51 -0.09 1.04
C LEU A 77 5.40 -1.08 1.79
N VAL A 78 6.66 -1.16 1.39
CA VAL A 78 7.68 -2.03 1.99
C VAL A 78 8.58 -1.18 2.87
N GLN A 79 8.68 -1.54 4.14
CA GLN A 79 9.58 -0.91 5.09
C GLN A 79 10.69 -1.88 5.48
N ILE A 80 11.93 -1.46 5.25
CA ILE A 80 13.13 -2.19 5.64
C ILE A 80 13.57 -1.71 7.02
N GLY A 81 13.93 -2.64 7.90
CA GLY A 81 14.50 -2.33 9.20
C GLY A 81 15.50 -3.39 9.67
N ILE A 82 16.21 -3.09 10.75
CA ILE A 82 17.13 -4.03 11.41
C ILE A 82 16.34 -4.87 12.41
N SER A 83 16.46 -6.19 12.30
CA SER A 83 15.87 -7.14 13.23
C SER A 83 16.58 -7.06 14.58
N LYS A 84 15.82 -6.95 15.66
CA LYS A 84 16.40 -7.06 17.01
C LYS A 84 16.78 -8.52 17.26
N PRO A 85 17.93 -8.80 17.88
CA PRO A 85 18.27 -10.17 18.26
C PRO A 85 17.31 -10.63 19.37
N ARG A 86 16.27 -11.42 19.05
CA ARG A 86 15.51 -12.26 20.00
C ARG A 86 14.48 -13.16 19.31
N GLU A 87 14.48 -14.42 19.78
CA GLU A 87 13.59 -15.57 19.49
C GLU A 87 13.43 -16.00 18.02
N PRO A 88 13.19 -17.30 17.74
CA PRO A 88 13.03 -17.80 16.38
C PRO A 88 11.82 -17.15 15.72
N MET A 89 12.06 -16.08 14.97
CA MET A 89 11.03 -15.40 14.21
C MET A 89 10.51 -16.35 13.13
N LYS A 90 9.19 -16.40 12.93
CA LYS A 90 8.65 -17.01 11.71
C LYS A 90 9.18 -16.20 10.53
N ASN A 91 9.86 -16.86 9.59
CA ASN A 91 10.50 -16.21 8.45
C ASN A 91 9.52 -15.45 7.54
N LEU A 92 8.25 -15.83 7.60
CA LEU A 92 7.17 -15.17 6.89
C LEU A 92 5.96 -15.03 7.81
N TRP A 93 5.46 -13.80 7.93
CA TRP A 93 4.14 -13.50 8.46
C TRP A 93 3.23 -13.12 7.31
N TYR A 94 2.13 -13.84 7.18
CA TYR A 94 1.15 -13.64 6.14
C TYR A 94 -0.26 -13.74 6.69
N GLN A 95 -1.18 -13.08 6.02
CA GLN A 95 -2.60 -13.17 6.35
C GLN A 95 -3.18 -14.47 5.79
N LYS A 96 -3.82 -15.28 6.62
CA LYS A 96 -4.52 -16.48 6.18
C LYS A 96 -5.71 -16.09 5.30
N TYR A 97 -5.92 -16.83 4.22
CA TYR A 97 -7.11 -16.70 3.37
C TYR A 97 -8.38 -16.98 4.17
N PRO A 98 -9.46 -16.20 3.98
CA PRO A 98 -10.77 -16.62 4.46
C PRO A 98 -11.23 -17.84 3.65
N ASP A 99 -11.95 -18.76 4.29
CA ASP A 99 -12.42 -19.99 3.64
C ASP A 99 -13.42 -19.70 2.50
N ASN A 100 -14.08 -18.52 2.52
CA ASN A 100 -14.98 -18.05 1.48
C ASN A 100 -14.54 -16.67 0.94
N LEU A 101 -13.71 -16.68 -0.10
CA LEU A 101 -13.38 -15.47 -0.85
C LEU A 101 -14.61 -15.00 -1.64
N ASN A 102 -15.06 -13.78 -1.36
CA ASN A 102 -16.11 -13.11 -2.13
C ASN A 102 -15.65 -11.71 -2.56
N LYS A 103 -16.39 -11.11 -3.48
CA LYS A 103 -16.07 -9.79 -4.03
C LYS A 103 -15.98 -8.71 -2.95
N ALA A 104 -16.91 -8.70 -2.00
CA ALA A 104 -16.93 -7.71 -0.91
C ALA A 104 -15.66 -7.80 -0.04
N TYR A 105 -15.20 -9.00 0.29
CA TYR A 105 -13.96 -9.20 1.04
C TYR A 105 -12.74 -8.66 0.29
N VAL A 106 -12.64 -8.94 -1.00
CA VAL A 106 -11.55 -8.43 -1.84
C VAL A 106 -11.52 -6.90 -1.85
N GLU A 107 -12.68 -6.29 -2.11
CA GLU A 107 -12.85 -4.84 -2.12
C GLU A 107 -12.47 -4.23 -0.76
N ASP A 108 -13.03 -4.75 0.33
CA ASP A 108 -12.79 -4.24 1.68
C ASP A 108 -11.33 -4.37 2.09
N ARG A 109 -10.66 -5.46 1.69
CA ARG A 109 -9.22 -5.65 1.93
C ARG A 109 -8.38 -4.66 1.13
N ARG A 110 -8.74 -4.38 -0.12
CA ARG A 110 -8.05 -3.36 -0.92
C ARG A 110 -8.22 -1.97 -0.31
N ILE A 111 -9.45 -1.58 0.03
CA ILE A 111 -9.76 -0.29 0.65
C ILE A 111 -9.00 -0.13 1.98
N SER A 112 -9.07 -1.14 2.84
CA SER A 112 -8.37 -1.14 4.13
C SER A 112 -6.86 -1.00 3.95
N GLY A 113 -6.29 -1.71 2.97
CA GLY A 113 -4.88 -1.61 2.64
C GLY A 113 -4.48 -0.24 2.09
N LEU A 114 -5.27 0.36 1.19
CA LEU A 114 -5.02 1.71 0.67
C LEU A 114 -5.07 2.74 1.79
N LYS A 115 -6.03 2.62 2.72
CA LYS A 115 -6.09 3.46 3.92
C LYS A 115 -4.84 3.26 4.80
N ALA A 116 -4.42 2.02 5.05
CA ALA A 116 -3.24 1.75 5.86
C ALA A 116 -1.96 2.34 5.23
N ILE A 117 -1.81 2.24 3.91
CA ILE A 117 -0.72 2.89 3.17
C ILE A 117 -0.80 4.41 3.32
N TYR A 118 -1.98 5.01 3.18
CA TYR A 118 -2.20 6.45 3.36
C TYR A 118 -1.84 6.93 4.77
N ASP A 119 -2.37 6.27 5.80
CA ASP A 119 -2.11 6.60 7.20
C ASP A 119 -0.61 6.49 7.51
N ARG A 120 0.05 5.45 6.98
CA ARG A 120 1.49 5.25 7.20
C ARG A 120 2.34 6.35 6.57
N HIS A 121 2.05 6.73 5.34
CA HIS A 121 2.73 7.84 4.67
C HIS A 121 2.49 9.17 5.39
N THR A 122 1.28 9.41 5.89
CA THR A 122 0.95 10.59 6.70
C THR A 122 1.80 10.64 7.97
N ALA A 123 1.89 9.53 8.71
CA ALA A 123 2.72 9.43 9.91
C ALA A 123 4.22 9.66 9.63
N ILE A 124 4.71 9.16 8.49
CA ILE A 124 6.10 9.37 8.06
C ILE A 124 6.40 10.85 7.82
N LEU A 125 5.49 11.58 7.16
CA LEU A 125 5.66 13.01 6.92
C LEU A 125 5.67 13.84 8.21
N SER A 126 4.95 13.40 9.25
CA SER A 126 4.96 14.05 10.55
C SER A 126 6.28 13.82 11.31
N ASN A 127 6.83 12.61 11.27
CA ASN A 127 8.03 12.24 12.05
C ASN A 127 9.36 12.50 11.35
N ARG A 128 9.37 12.62 10.01
CA ARG A 128 10.51 12.98 9.14
C ARG A 128 11.80 12.15 9.24
N ASN A 129 11.78 11.01 9.92
CA ASN A 129 12.91 10.10 10.12
C ASN A 129 12.84 8.90 9.16
N THR A 130 12.68 9.16 7.87
CA THR A 130 12.48 8.11 6.87
C THR A 130 13.28 8.39 5.62
N TRP A 131 13.99 7.37 5.16
CA TRP A 131 14.65 7.36 3.87
C TRP A 131 13.79 6.62 2.86
N THR A 132 13.85 7.06 1.61
CA THR A 132 13.06 6.45 0.54
C THR A 132 13.96 5.92 -0.57
N TYR A 133 13.61 4.74 -1.07
CA TYR A 133 14.29 4.09 -2.18
C TYR A 133 13.54 4.37 -3.50
N PRO A 134 14.02 3.92 -4.67
CA PRO A 134 13.27 4.07 -5.91
C PRO A 134 11.85 3.48 -5.82
N PHE A 135 10.83 4.29 -6.12
CA PHE A 135 9.42 3.91 -6.13
C PHE A 135 9.00 3.41 -7.51
N SER A 136 7.96 2.60 -7.55
CA SER A 136 7.09 2.47 -8.71
C SER A 136 5.66 2.87 -8.30
N PRO A 137 4.76 3.12 -9.27
CA PRO A 137 3.37 3.43 -8.97
C PRO A 137 2.63 2.37 -8.14
N SER A 138 3.17 1.15 -8.00
CA SER A 138 2.57 0.06 -7.23
C SER A 138 3.42 -0.39 -6.04
N ILE A 139 4.64 0.12 -5.88
CA ILE A 139 5.58 -0.30 -4.82
C ILE A 139 6.37 0.91 -4.33
N ALA A 140 6.09 1.30 -3.10
CA ALA A 140 6.91 2.20 -2.30
C ALA A 140 7.87 1.39 -1.43
N VAL A 141 9.15 1.76 -1.37
CA VAL A 141 10.12 1.14 -0.46
C VAL A 141 10.80 2.21 0.39
N ILE A 142 10.81 2.01 1.71
CA ILE A 142 11.30 2.96 2.70
C ILE A 142 12.16 2.27 3.76
N SER A 143 12.96 3.04 4.48
CA SER A 143 13.59 2.64 5.75
C SER A 143 13.37 3.73 6.80
N ILE A 144 13.20 3.33 8.06
CA ILE A 144 13.20 4.29 9.18
C ILE A 144 14.64 4.47 9.60
N GLU A 145 15.15 5.68 9.49
CA GLU A 145 16.53 6.04 9.83
C GLU A 145 16.53 7.27 10.73
N ASN A 146 17.49 7.37 11.65
CA ASN A 146 17.73 8.60 12.42
C ASN A 146 18.40 9.68 11.55
N ARG A 147 17.78 9.99 10.41
CA ARG A 147 18.23 10.99 9.45
C ARG A 147 17.02 11.78 8.97
N THR A 148 17.20 13.09 8.85
CA THR A 148 16.18 13.99 8.31
C THR A 148 15.90 13.64 6.85
N MET A 149 14.63 13.42 6.53
CA MET A 149 14.17 13.14 5.18
C MET A 149 14.49 14.28 4.20
N ASN A 150 15.07 13.93 3.04
CA ASN A 150 15.36 14.90 1.99
C ASN A 150 14.09 15.34 1.22
N ILE A 151 14.16 16.50 0.54
CA ILE A 151 13.02 17.09 -0.19
C ILE A 151 12.47 16.15 -1.27
N ALA A 152 13.34 15.41 -1.97
CA ALA A 152 12.93 14.45 -2.98
C ALA A 152 12.08 13.30 -2.40
N SER A 153 12.45 12.80 -1.22
CA SER A 153 11.69 11.77 -0.49
C SER A 153 10.33 12.29 -0.03
N ILE A 154 10.29 13.51 0.50
CA ILE A 154 9.04 14.18 0.87
C ILE A 154 8.12 14.31 -0.34
N GLY A 155 8.66 14.73 -1.49
CA GLY A 155 7.91 14.85 -2.74
C GLY A 155 7.29 13.53 -3.20
N LYS A 156 8.06 12.44 -3.16
CA LYS A 156 7.57 11.10 -3.53
C LYS A 156 6.44 10.62 -2.61
N ILE A 157 6.60 10.77 -1.30
CA ILE A 157 5.56 10.40 -0.33
C ILE A 157 4.30 11.24 -0.51
N ARG A 158 4.44 12.55 -0.73
CA ARG A 158 3.30 13.43 -1.02
C ARG A 158 2.57 13.04 -2.31
N ASN A 159 3.30 12.63 -3.35
CA ASN A 159 2.70 12.18 -4.59
C ASN A 159 1.88 10.89 -4.38
N GLU A 160 2.37 9.94 -3.58
CA GLU A 160 1.59 8.74 -3.24
C GLU A 160 0.34 9.07 -2.43
N LEU A 161 0.46 9.94 -1.42
CA LEU A 161 -0.70 10.46 -0.68
C LEU A 161 -1.70 11.14 -1.62
N LEU A 162 -1.21 11.94 -2.58
CA LEU A 162 -2.05 12.60 -3.56
C LEU A 162 -2.80 11.56 -4.40
N ARG A 163 -2.11 10.56 -4.96
CA ARG A 163 -2.74 9.51 -5.78
C ARG A 163 -3.82 8.74 -5.03
N ILE A 164 -3.58 8.38 -3.76
CA ILE A 164 -4.61 7.74 -2.93
C ILE A 164 -5.77 8.70 -2.70
N SER A 165 -5.46 9.96 -2.36
CA SER A 165 -6.48 10.95 -1.99
C SER A 165 -7.36 11.44 -3.12
N THR A 166 -6.83 11.50 -4.34
CA THR A 166 -7.58 11.91 -5.52
C THR A 166 -8.24 10.75 -6.22
N ASN A 167 -8.21 9.53 -5.65
CA ASN A 167 -8.65 8.28 -6.28
C ASN A 167 -7.99 8.01 -7.64
N SER A 168 -6.74 8.44 -7.81
CA SER A 168 -5.95 8.23 -9.03
C SER A 168 -5.17 6.92 -9.02
N ILE A 169 -5.35 6.07 -8.00
CA ILE A 169 -4.85 4.70 -8.01
C ILE A 169 -5.78 3.82 -8.88
N PRO A 170 -5.23 3.06 -9.85
CA PRO A 170 -6.03 2.10 -10.64
C PRO A 170 -6.76 1.13 -9.71
N SER A 171 -8.09 1.11 -9.75
CA SER A 171 -8.98 0.27 -8.93
C SER A 171 -10.38 0.29 -9.56
N SER A 172 -11.24 -0.66 -9.16
CA SER A 172 -12.64 -0.69 -9.57
C SER A 172 -13.39 0.56 -9.10
N GLN A 173 -14.52 0.88 -9.75
CA GLN A 173 -15.35 2.01 -9.35
C GLN A 173 -15.87 1.86 -7.92
N GLU A 174 -16.18 0.64 -7.49
CA GLU A 174 -16.69 0.38 -6.15
C GLU A 174 -15.62 0.66 -5.08
N THR A 175 -14.38 0.18 -5.29
CA THR A 175 -13.24 0.51 -4.43
C THR A 175 -13.04 2.03 -4.32
N LYS A 176 -13.06 2.74 -5.45
CA LYS A 176 -12.85 4.20 -5.44
C LYS A 176 -13.98 4.94 -4.69
N LYS A 177 -15.24 4.54 -4.89
CA LYS A 177 -16.39 5.11 -4.15
C LYS A 177 -16.26 4.91 -2.64
N LYS A 178 -15.96 3.68 -2.22
CA LYS A 178 -15.81 3.34 -0.79
C LYS A 178 -14.59 4.03 -0.17
N LEU A 179 -13.46 4.06 -0.86
CA LEU A 179 -12.24 4.76 -0.41
C LEU A 179 -12.49 6.27 -0.24
N CYS A 180 -13.21 6.89 -1.17
CA CYS A 180 -13.60 8.30 -1.08
C CYS A 180 -14.41 8.60 0.18
N LYS A 181 -15.38 7.73 0.51
CA LYS A 181 -16.21 7.85 1.72
C LYS A 181 -15.35 7.70 2.99
N LEU A 182 -14.45 6.70 2.99
CA LEU A 182 -13.64 6.35 4.15
C LEU A 182 -12.65 7.45 4.55
N LEU A 183 -12.02 8.09 3.56
CA LEU A 183 -11.01 9.12 3.80
C LEU A 183 -11.60 10.53 3.99
N ARG A 184 -12.94 10.66 3.96
CA ARG A 184 -13.70 11.91 4.21
C ARG A 184 -13.12 13.14 3.51
N TYR A 185 -12.82 13.00 2.22
CA TYR A 185 -12.08 14.02 1.46
C TYR A 185 -12.80 15.36 1.31
N ASP A 186 -11.96 16.41 1.21
CA ASP A 186 -12.31 17.66 0.57
C ASP A 186 -12.76 17.36 -0.88
N LYS A 187 -14.08 17.43 -1.10
CA LYS A 187 -14.74 17.09 -2.36
C LYS A 187 -14.19 17.88 -3.54
N THR A 188 -13.54 19.02 -3.31
CA THR A 188 -13.01 19.92 -4.35
C THR A 188 -11.80 19.37 -5.12
N LYS A 189 -11.13 18.32 -4.62
CA LYS A 189 -9.91 17.75 -5.24
C LYS A 189 -10.05 16.31 -5.72
N CYS A 190 -11.21 15.69 -5.50
CA CYS A 190 -11.42 14.29 -5.87
C CYS A 190 -12.02 14.18 -7.29
N GLY A 191 -11.38 13.43 -8.18
CA GLY A 191 -11.86 13.23 -9.56
C GLY A 191 -13.24 12.56 -9.67
N LEU A 192 -13.69 11.86 -8.63
CA LEU A 192 -15.04 11.28 -8.54
C LEU A 192 -16.10 12.24 -7.97
N CYS A 193 -15.69 13.23 -7.16
CA CYS A 193 -16.63 14.15 -6.54
C CYS A 193 -17.05 15.27 -7.49
N HIS A 194 -16.21 15.58 -8.49
CA HIS A 194 -16.54 16.53 -9.56
C HIS A 194 -17.64 16.03 -10.50
N THR A 195 -17.74 14.71 -10.71
CA THR A 195 -18.74 14.14 -11.61
C THR A 195 -20.14 13.98 -10.98
N ASN A 196 -20.24 13.97 -9.65
CA ASN A 196 -21.53 13.81 -8.96
C ASN A 196 -22.30 15.12 -8.75
N ASN A 197 -21.63 16.28 -8.80
CA ASN A 197 -22.31 17.56 -8.60
C ASN A 197 -23.11 18.05 -9.82
N ALA A 198 -22.88 17.50 -11.02
CA ALA A 198 -23.60 17.89 -12.22
C ALA A 198 -24.99 17.23 -12.36
N ASN A 199 -25.22 16.09 -11.70
CA ASN A 199 -26.46 15.29 -11.87
C ASN A 199 -27.44 15.40 -10.69
N SER A 200 -27.12 16.19 -9.67
CA SER A 200 -27.99 16.39 -8.49
C SER A 200 -28.69 17.76 -8.47
N GLN A 201 -28.60 18.55 -9.55
CA GLN A 201 -29.31 19.84 -9.69
C GLN A 201 -30.53 19.79 -10.63
N GLU A 202 -30.91 18.63 -11.18
CA GLU A 202 -32.02 18.53 -12.16
C GLU A 202 -33.27 17.81 -11.65
N LYS A 203 -33.46 17.61 -10.34
CA LYS A 203 -34.64 16.89 -9.81
C LYS A 203 -35.42 17.53 -8.68
N GLU A 204 -35.13 18.78 -8.32
CA GLU A 204 -35.97 19.55 -7.40
C GLU A 204 -36.30 20.87 -8.08
N ASP A 205 -37.38 20.88 -8.89
CA ASP A 205 -38.19 22.07 -9.20
C ASP A 205 -39.41 21.65 -10.06
N ILE A 206 -40.21 20.70 -9.55
CA ILE A 206 -41.62 20.59 -9.94
C ILE A 206 -42.40 20.28 -8.66
N GLU A 207 -42.84 21.32 -7.96
CA GLU A 207 -44.09 21.29 -7.21
C GLU A 207 -44.54 22.73 -6.98
N ALA A 208 -45.47 23.17 -7.81
CA ALA A 208 -46.25 24.39 -7.59
C ALA A 208 -47.20 24.18 -6.41
N PRO A 209 -47.39 25.16 -5.51
CA PRO A 209 -48.59 25.23 -4.71
C PRO A 209 -49.64 26.07 -5.44
N ILE A 210 -50.70 25.40 -5.88
CA ILE A 210 -52.02 25.99 -6.02
C ILE A 210 -52.47 26.42 -4.62
N LEU A 211 -52.84 27.68 -4.41
CA LEU A 211 -53.79 28.04 -3.37
C LEU A 211 -54.67 29.23 -3.83
N LEU A 212 -55.96 28.92 -3.81
CA LEU A 212 -57.21 29.68 -3.95
C LEU A 212 -57.17 31.21 -3.80
#